data_AF-A0A6V7IMW4-F1
#
_entry.id   AF-A0A6V7IMW4-F1
#
_cell.length_a   1.000
_cell.length_b   1.000
_cell.length_c   1.000
_cell.angle_alpha   90.00
_cell.angle_beta   90.00
_cell.angle_gamma   90.00
#
_symmetry.space_group_name_H-M   'P 1'
#
loop_
_entity.id
_entity.type
_entity.pdbx_description
1 polymer ?
#
loop_
_entity_poly.entity_id
_entity_poly.type
_entity_poly.pdbx_seq_one_letter_code
_entity_poly.pdbx_strand_id
1 'polypeptide(L)' 'MLLKNITQSMIDSVQGINNKKMHLLSGHETNIAALLQAMGIYKPHVPEYSSSLFFELLSDGSEYYVR' A
#
# COMPACT_ATOMS: atom_id res chain seq x y z
N MET A 1 2.38 8.81 -8.55
CA MET A 1 1.19 7.95 -8.41
C MET A 1 1.30 7.20 -7.10
N LEU A 2 0.22 7.10 -6.30
CA LEU A 2 0.26 6.59 -4.92
C LEU A 2 0.81 5.16 -4.83
N LEU A 3 0.39 4.26 -5.72
CA LEU A 3 0.88 2.88 -5.80
C LEU A 3 2.40 2.81 -5.99
N LYS A 4 2.96 3.62 -6.90
CA LYS A 4 4.43 3.69 -7.13
C LYS A 4 5.19 4.08 -5.86
N ASN A 5 4.66 5.02 -5.07
CA ASN A 5 5.31 5.45 -3.85
C ASN A 5 5.29 4.35 -2.78
N ILE A 6 4.19 3.60 -2.68
CA ILE A 6 4.07 2.44 -1.78
C ILE A 6 5.11 1.37 -2.16
N THR A 7 5.14 0.96 -3.43
CA THR A 7 6.07 -0.08 -3.90
C THR A 7 7.53 0.36 -3.78
N GLN A 8 7.85 1.62 -4.10
CA GLN A 8 9.20 2.13 -3.94
C GLN A 8 9.62 2.10 -2.47
N SER A 9 8.73 2.51 -1.56
CA SER A 9 9.06 2.50 -0.14
C SER A 9 9.30 1.10 0.41
N MET A 10 8.56 0.10 -0.08
CA MET A 10 8.80 -1.31 0.24
C MET A 10 10.14 -1.79 -0.29
N ILE A 11 10.49 -1.48 -1.55
CA ILE A 11 11.79 -1.81 -2.15
C ILE A 11 12.92 -1.17 -1.35
N ASP A 12 12.80 0.11 -0.98
CA ASP A 12 13.79 0.81 -0.18
C ASP A 12 13.98 0.16 1.20
N SER A 13 12.91 -0.39 1.79
CA SER A 13 13.00 -1.14 3.05
C SER A 13 13.68 -2.50 2.88
N VAL A 14 13.42 -3.22 1.78
CA VAL A 14 14.14 -4.47 1.45
C VAL A 14 15.64 -4.21 1.22
N GLN A 15 15.98 -3.08 0.58
CA GLN A 15 17.37 -2.67 0.32
C GLN A 15 18.09 -2.07 1.54
N GLY A 16 17.39 -1.90 2.67
CA GLY A 16 17.96 -1.26 3.87
C GLY A 16 18.18 0.25 3.75
N ILE A 17 17.64 0.88 2.70
CA ILE A 17 17.68 2.34 2.49
C ILE A 17 16.67 3.04 3.42
N ASN A 18 15.53 2.39 3.66
CA ASN A 18 14.46 2.93 4.49
C ASN A 18 14.15 2.04 5.71
N ASN A 19 14.46 2.56 6.90
CA ASN A 19 14.25 1.87 8.18
C ASN A 19 12.87 2.12 8.81
N LYS A 20 11.97 2.88 8.16
CA LYS A 20 10.61 3.12 8.67
C LYS A 20 9.83 1.81 8.72
N LYS A 21 9.18 1.54 9.85
CA LYS A 21 8.35 0.35 10.05
C LYS A 21 6.92 0.51 9.54
N MET A 22 6.44 1.74 9.37
CA MET A 22 5.09 2.03 8.92
C MET A 22 5.05 3.40 8.22
N HIS A 23 4.23 3.50 7.18
CA HIS A 23 3.81 4.78 6.61
C HIS A 23 2.30 4.88 6.75
N LEU A 24 1.83 5.94 7.40
CA LEU A 24 0.42 6.22 7.53
C LEU A 24 0.07 7.39 6.61
N LEU A 25 -0.76 7.11 5.60
CA LEU A 25 -1.20 8.09 4.61
C LEU A 25 -2.68 8.37 4.84
N SER A 26 -2.99 9.55 5.39
CA SER A 26 -4.36 10.03 5.50
C SER A 26 -4.83 10.60 4.17
N GLY A 27 -6.07 10.31 3.77
CA GLY A 27 -6.62 10.71 2.49
C GLY A 27 -8.14 10.59 2.42
N HIS A 28 -8.67 10.69 1.21
CA HIS A 28 -10.11 10.64 0.92
C HIS A 28 -10.51 9.29 0.31
N GLU A 29 -11.81 9.04 0.25
CA GLU A 29 -12.43 7.88 -0.40
C GLU A 29 -11.98 7.74 -1.86
N THR A 30 -11.72 8.86 -2.56
CA THR A 30 -11.17 8.88 -3.91
C THR A 30 -9.75 8.30 -3.99
N ASN A 31 -8.92 8.43 -2.94
CA ASN A 31 -7.60 7.81 -2.89
C ASN A 31 -7.70 6.28 -2.78
N ILE A 32 -8.63 5.79 -1.97
CA ILE A 32 -8.89 4.35 -1.81
C ILE A 32 -9.42 3.77 -3.12
N ALA A 33 -10.44 4.40 -3.72
CA ALA A 33 -11.01 3.95 -4.99
C ALA A 33 -9.96 3.94 -6.12
N ALA A 34 -9.14 4.99 -6.22
CA ALA A 34 -8.08 5.06 -7.22
C ALA A 34 -7.00 3.98 -7.04
N LEU A 35 -6.61 3.66 -5.80
CA LEU A 35 -5.68 2.56 -5.51
C LEU A 35 -6.27 1.20 -5.90
N LEU A 36 -7.51 0.92 -5.48
CA LEU A 36 -8.19 -0.32 -5.83
C LEU A 36 -8.34 -0.45 -7.36
N GLN A 37 -8.60 0.66 -8.05
CA GLN A 37 -8.73 0.67 -9.50
C GLN A 37 -7.39 0.44 -10.20
N ALA A 38 -6.31 1.06 -9.71
CA ALA A 38 -4.95 0.82 -10.21
C ALA A 38 -4.51 -0.63 -10.01
N MET A 39 -4.98 -1.30 -8.95
CA MET A 39 -4.73 -2.71 -8.67
C MET A 39 -5.68 -3.66 -9.43
N GLY A 40 -6.66 -3.14 -10.17
CA GLY A 40 -7.62 -3.95 -10.94
C GLY A 40 -8.65 -4.71 -10.09
N ILE A 41 -8.81 -4.35 -8.81
CA ILE A 41 -9.69 -5.03 -7.84
C ILE A 41 -10.85 -4.15 -7.37
N TYR A 42 -10.98 -2.93 -7.90
CA TYR A 42 -12.09 -2.04 -7.57
C TYR A 42 -13.43 -2.64 -8.02
N LYS A 43 -14.37 -2.68 -7.09
CA LYS A 43 -15.79 -2.94 -7.37
C LYS A 43 -16.54 -1.62 -7.30
N PRO A 44 -17.59 -1.37 -8.10
CA PRO A 44 -18.32 -0.11 -8.04
C PRO A 44 -19.00 0.11 -6.68
N HIS A 45 -18.37 0.92 -5.81
CA HIS A 45 -18.90 1.34 -4.51
C HIS A 45 -18.13 2.58 -4.03
N VAL A 46 -18.75 3.38 -3.16
CA VAL A 46 -18.04 4.45 -2.45
C VAL A 46 -17.39 3.85 -1.20
N PRO A 47 -16.07 3.99 -0.99
CA PRO A 47 -15.44 3.56 0.26
C PRO A 47 -16.09 4.24 1.48
N GLU A 48 -16.43 3.46 2.50
CA GLU A 48 -17.07 3.97 3.71
C GLU A 48 -16.13 4.85 4.54
N TYR A 49 -16.70 5.65 5.45
CA TYR A 49 -15.90 6.41 6.42
C TYR A 49 -14.99 5.49 7.23
N SER A 50 -13.75 5.94 7.45
CA SER A 50 -12.72 5.18 8.15
C SER A 50 -12.29 3.87 7.48
N SER A 51 -12.72 3.60 6.25
CA SER A 51 -12.12 2.53 5.44
C SER A 51 -10.62 2.79 5.24
N SER A 52 -9.84 1.71 5.15
CA SER A 52 -8.39 1.76 5.06
C SER A 52 -7.87 0.61 4.22
N LEU A 53 -6.70 0.83 3.60
CA LEU A 53 -5.96 -0.19 2.87
C LEU A 53 -4.66 -0.46 3.61
N PHE A 54 -4.39 -1.73 3.89
CA PHE A 54 -3.14 -2.18 4.48
C PHE A 54 -2.31 -2.85 3.39
N PHE A 55 -1.03 -2.51 3.33
CA PHE A 55 -0.05 -3.17 2.49
C PHE A 55 1.09 -3.60 3.39
N GLU A 56 1.26 -4.91 3.55
CA GLU A 56 2.22 -5.46 4.51
C GLU A 56 3.39 -6.08 3.75
N LEU A 57 4.59 -5.54 3.97
CA LEU A 57 5.83 -6.17 3.52
C LEU A 57 6.24 -7.22 4.55
N LEU A 58 6.19 -8.49 4.14
CA LEU A 58 6.46 -9.65 4.98
C LEU A 58 7.70 -10.38 4.44
N SER A 59 8.37 -11.15 5.30
CA SER A 59 9.51 -11.99 4.92
C SER A 59 9.53 -13.28 5.71
N ASP A 60 9.93 -14.36 5.06
CA ASP A 60 10.20 -15.67 5.69
C ASP A 60 11.69 -15.93 5.94
N GLY A 61 12.54 -14.93 5.68
CA GLY A 61 14.00 -15.03 5.76
C GLY A 61 14.69 -15.36 4.44
N SER A 62 13.96 -15.91 3.46
CA SER A 62 14.46 -16.18 2.10
C SER A 62 13.89 -15.23 1.07
N GLU A 63 12.59 -14.93 1.18
CA GLU A 63 11.85 -14.15 0.21
C GLU A 63 11.04 -13.03 0.91
N TYR A 64 10.58 -12.09 0.10
CA TYR A 64 9.70 -11.01 0.50
C TYR A 64 8.38 -11.11 -0.25
N TYR A 65 7.28 -10.88 0.46
CA TYR A 65 5.93 -10.92 -0.09
C TYR A 65 5.11 -9.74 0.40
N VAL A 66 4.08 -9.37 -0.38
CA VAL A 66 3.15 -8.30 -0.06
C VAL A 66 1.76 -8.90 0.15
N ARG A 67 1.13 -8.56 1.27
CA ARG A 67 -0.27 -8.87 1.57
C ARG A 67 -1.10 -7.59 1.59
#